data_AF-A0A2U1MNS8-F1
#
_entry.id   AF-A0A2U1MNS8-F1
#
_cell.length_a   1.000
_cell.length_b   1.000
_cell.length_c   1.000
_cell.angle_alpha   90.00
_cell.angle_beta   90.00
_cell.angle_gamma   90.00
#
_symmetry.space_group_name_H-M   'P 1'
#
loop_
_entity.id
_entity.type
_entity.pdbx_description
1 polymer ?
#
loop_
_entity_poly.entity_id
_entity_poly.type
_entity_poly.pdbx_seq_one_letter_code
_entity_poly.pdbx_strand_id
1 'polypeptide(L)'
;MVMRHISSQLTSYLCRRATRPVHNIRSRRYSTSSYNERGFPDEREMEEEAERKIGWLFKLIFAGTATVIGYHIFPYLGDNLIQQSVSLLNVKDPLFKRMGASRLARFATDDEQRMKIVEMGGAQKIVEMLGDAKDDATRKEALNAIIALARADEAVGALHSAGAVSAIMATPESTEDAEIENCKRKLLKRFRDMNYGESSS
;
A
#
# COMPACT_ATOMS: atom_id res chain seq x y z
N MET A 1 38.97 37.89 13.51
CA MET A 1 39.15 36.43 13.57
C MET A 1 37.76 35.79 13.56
N VAL A 2 37.15 35.78 12.36
CA VAL A 2 36.70 34.58 11.62
C VAL A 2 35.61 33.77 12.34
N MET A 3 34.34 34.01 11.99
CA MET A 3 33.29 32.98 11.83
C MET A 3 31.91 33.61 11.61
N ARG A 4 31.70 34.29 10.47
CA ARG A 4 30.36 34.62 9.93
C ARG A 4 30.41 34.71 8.41
N HIS A 5 30.80 33.62 7.73
CA HIS A 5 30.87 33.67 6.27
C HIS A 5 30.72 32.33 5.55
N ILE A 6 29.74 31.50 5.91
CA ILE A 6 29.31 30.39 5.02
C ILE A 6 27.81 30.11 5.24
N SER A 7 26.90 30.94 4.71
CA SER A 7 25.48 30.55 4.55
C SER A 7 24.68 31.40 3.56
N SER A 8 25.29 31.92 2.50
CA SER A 8 24.54 32.74 1.51
C SER A 8 24.85 32.44 0.05
N GLN A 9 25.40 31.27 -0.28
CA GLN A 9 25.83 30.95 -1.67
C GLN A 9 25.17 29.71 -2.28
N LEU A 10 24.00 29.27 -1.79
CA LEU A 10 23.31 28.11 -2.36
C LEU A 10 21.85 28.35 -2.80
N THR A 11 21.40 29.60 -2.86
CA THR A 11 19.99 29.91 -3.15
C THR A 11 19.75 30.74 -4.42
N SER A 12 20.74 30.95 -5.29
CA SER A 12 20.58 31.78 -6.49
C SER A 12 20.57 31.01 -7.83
N TYR A 13 20.77 29.69 -7.86
CA TYR A 13 20.94 28.96 -9.12
C TYR A 13 19.71 28.18 -9.65
N LEU A 14 18.56 28.18 -8.97
CA LEU A 14 17.40 27.39 -9.43
C LEU A 14 16.16 28.18 -9.83
N CYS A 15 16.19 29.52 -9.90
CA CYS A 15 15.03 30.28 -10.37
C CYS A 15 15.45 31.48 -11.23
N ARG A 16 15.68 31.26 -12.53
CA ARG A 16 15.38 32.24 -13.60
C ARG A 16 15.49 31.63 -14.99
N ARG A 17 14.58 30.71 -15.31
CA ARG A 17 14.16 30.44 -16.69
C ARG A 17 12.74 30.94 -16.86
N ALA A 18 12.57 32.25 -17.07
CA ALA A 18 11.34 32.80 -17.64
C ALA A 18 11.59 34.22 -18.16
N THR A 19 11.37 34.37 -19.47
CA THR A 19 11.12 35.62 -20.21
C THR A 19 12.29 36.58 -20.42
N ARG A 20 12.73 36.73 -21.68
CA ARG A 20 12.83 38.02 -22.42
C ARG A 20 13.39 37.81 -23.85
N PRO A 21 13.20 38.79 -24.76
CA PRO A 21 12.57 38.58 -26.06
C PRO A 21 13.54 38.43 -27.24
N VAL A 22 12.92 38.11 -28.38
CA VAL A 22 13.45 38.13 -29.75
C VAL A 22 14.34 39.35 -29.99
N HIS A 23 15.61 39.11 -30.32
CA HIS A 23 16.39 40.03 -31.14
C HIS A 23 17.17 39.25 -32.20
N ASN A 24 16.86 39.60 -33.44
CA ASN A 24 17.37 39.04 -34.67
C ASN A 24 18.86 39.44 -34.84
N ILE A 25 19.78 38.52 -34.54
CA ILE A 25 21.22 38.73 -34.82
C ILE A 25 21.60 37.87 -36.01
N ARG A 26 21.71 38.56 -37.15
CA ARG A 26 22.25 38.12 -38.42
C ARG A 26 23.61 37.45 -38.22
N SER A 27 23.66 36.12 -38.28
CA SER A 27 24.93 35.38 -38.26
C SER A 27 25.64 35.57 -39.61
N ARG A 28 26.82 36.16 -39.52
CA ARG A 28 27.78 36.32 -40.62
C ARG A 28 28.22 34.93 -41.06
N ARG A 29 27.97 34.58 -42.32
CA ARG A 29 28.57 33.42 -42.98
C ARG A 29 30.08 33.59 -42.97
N TYR A 30 30.77 32.75 -42.22
CA TYR A 30 32.16 32.41 -42.47
C TYR A 30 32.18 30.93 -42.85
N SER A 31 32.28 30.70 -44.16
CA SER A 31 32.61 29.39 -44.72
C SER A 31 34.07 29.13 -44.37
N THR A 32 34.33 28.21 -43.45
CA THR A 32 35.70 27.71 -43.21
C THR A 32 35.84 26.35 -43.86
N SER A 33 36.43 26.40 -45.06
CA SER A 33 37.31 25.44 -45.70
C SER A 33 37.24 23.97 -45.25
N SER A 34 36.75 23.13 -46.14
CA SER A 34 36.98 21.69 -46.16
C SER A 34 38.47 21.37 -46.42
N TYR A 35 39.17 20.83 -45.43
CA TYR A 35 40.32 19.96 -45.66
C TYR A 35 40.17 18.73 -44.77
N ASN A 36 40.14 17.57 -45.41
CA ASN A 36 40.14 16.26 -44.76
C ASN A 36 41.49 16.04 -44.08
N GLU A 37 41.48 15.71 -42.79
CA GLU A 37 42.64 15.10 -42.14
C GLU A 37 42.17 13.92 -41.28
N ARG A 38 42.62 12.73 -41.70
CA ARG A 38 42.30 11.44 -41.12
C ARG A 38 43.09 11.25 -39.83
N GLY A 39 42.44 10.77 -38.77
CA GLY A 39 43.09 9.89 -37.80
C GLY A 39 43.15 10.34 -36.35
N PHE A 40 42.03 10.73 -35.73
CA PHE A 40 41.78 10.51 -34.29
C PHE A 40 40.29 10.18 -34.15
N PRO A 41 39.90 8.98 -33.66
CA PRO A 41 38.49 8.70 -33.41
C PRO A 41 38.01 9.69 -32.34
N ASP A 42 36.89 10.35 -32.61
CA ASP A 42 36.34 11.42 -31.78
C ASP A 42 36.20 10.96 -30.33
N GLU A 43 37.17 11.34 -29.49
CA GLU A 43 37.31 10.86 -28.11
C GLU A 43 36.06 11.17 -27.28
N ARG A 44 35.37 12.27 -27.60
CA ARG A 44 34.13 12.68 -26.93
C ARG A 44 32.95 11.78 -27.31
N GLU A 45 32.85 11.38 -28.58
CA GLU A 45 31.79 10.46 -29.01
C GLU A 45 31.97 9.07 -28.38
N MET A 46 33.23 8.63 -28.23
CA MET A 46 33.55 7.37 -27.55
C MET A 46 33.23 7.41 -26.04
N GLU A 47 33.52 8.53 -25.38
CA GLU A 47 33.19 8.75 -23.96
C GLU A 47 31.67 8.77 -23.72
N GLU A 48 30.90 9.52 -24.54
CA GLU A 48 29.43 9.58 -24.42
C GLU A 48 28.77 8.22 -24.67
N GLU A 49 29.31 7.42 -25.59
CA GLU A 49 28.83 6.06 -25.82
C GLU A 49 29.16 5.12 -24.67
N ALA A 50 30.33 5.25 -24.05
CA ALA A 50 30.71 4.50 -22.88
C ALA A 50 29.77 4.81 -21.69
N GLU A 51 29.50 6.08 -21.42
CA GLU A 51 28.59 6.50 -20.35
C GLU A 51 27.16 5.98 -20.57
N ARG A 52 26.67 6.00 -21.82
CA ARG A 52 25.34 5.47 -22.18
C ARG A 52 25.26 3.96 -21.93
N LYS A 53 26.29 3.22 -22.32
CA LYS A 53 26.39 1.76 -22.12
C LYS A 53 26.49 1.40 -20.65
N ILE A 54 27.32 2.12 -19.89
CA ILE A 54 27.47 1.95 -18.44
C ILE A 54 26.15 2.28 -17.73
N GLY A 55 25.48 3.37 -18.11
CA GLY A 55 24.17 3.73 -17.56
C GLY A 55 23.10 2.67 -17.84
N TRP A 56 23.10 2.07 -19.03
CA TRP A 56 22.18 0.97 -19.36
C TRP A 56 22.51 -0.32 -18.60
N LEU A 57 23.80 -0.65 -18.44
CA LEU A 57 24.26 -1.77 -17.62
C LEU A 57 23.82 -1.62 -16.16
N PHE A 58 24.00 -0.44 -15.56
CA PHE A 58 23.54 -0.17 -14.20
C PHE A 58 22.02 -0.32 -14.06
N LYS A 59 21.24 0.13 -15.05
CA LYS A 59 19.78 -0.08 -15.05
C LYS A 59 19.42 -1.56 -15.04
N LEU A 60 20.12 -2.39 -15.82
CA LEU A 60 19.88 -3.83 -15.84
C LEU A 60 20.27 -4.50 -14.51
N ILE A 61 21.41 -4.11 -13.92
CA ILE A 61 21.82 -4.61 -12.61
C ILE A 61 20.79 -4.22 -11.54
N PHE A 62 20.32 -2.97 -11.56
CA PHE A 62 19.32 -2.50 -10.61
C PHE A 62 17.98 -3.20 -10.81
N ALA A 63 17.51 -3.34 -12.05
CA ALA A 63 16.27 -4.06 -12.35
C ALA A 63 16.34 -5.54 -11.93
N GLY A 64 17.46 -6.20 -12.21
CA GLY A 64 17.71 -7.59 -11.79
C GLY A 64 17.72 -7.74 -10.27
N THR A 65 18.52 -6.93 -9.58
CA THR A 65 18.61 -6.98 -8.11
C THR A 65 17.30 -6.60 -7.43
N ALA A 66 16.60 -5.56 -7.90
CA ALA A 66 15.29 -5.18 -7.39
C ALA A 66 14.25 -6.29 -7.57
N THR A 67 14.29 -7.02 -8.70
CA THR A 67 13.38 -8.15 -8.94
C THR A 67 13.65 -9.30 -7.97
N VAL A 68 14.93 -9.67 -7.77
CA VAL A 68 15.31 -10.74 -6.84
C VAL A 68 14.93 -10.37 -5.40
N ILE A 69 15.25 -9.14 -4.97
CA ILE A 69 14.89 -8.63 -3.65
C ILE A 69 13.36 -8.60 -3.49
N GLY A 70 12.64 -8.13 -4.52
CA GLY A 70 11.18 -8.12 -4.54
C GLY A 70 10.60 -9.51 -4.34
N TYR A 71 11.08 -10.51 -5.08
CA TYR A 71 10.63 -11.90 -4.95
C TYR A 71 10.87 -12.46 -3.55
N HIS A 72 12.01 -12.13 -2.92
CA HIS A 72 12.32 -12.59 -1.57
C HIS A 72 11.54 -11.86 -0.49
N ILE A 73 11.38 -10.54 -0.56
CA ILE A 73 10.79 -9.74 0.52
C ILE A 73 9.26 -9.76 0.46
N PHE A 74 8.67 -9.76 -0.73
CA PHE A 74 7.23 -9.61 -0.91
C PHE A 74 6.38 -10.63 -0.14
N PRO A 75 6.73 -11.94 -0.08
CA PRO A 75 5.97 -12.92 0.69
C PRO A 75 5.99 -12.65 2.20
N TYR A 76 7.14 -12.28 2.77
CA TYR A 76 7.27 -12.01 4.21
C TYR A 76 6.64 -10.68 4.61
N LEU A 77 6.56 -9.73 3.67
CA LEU A 77 5.98 -8.41 3.94
C LEU A 77 4.48 -8.53 4.16
N GLY A 78 3.77 -9.35 3.39
CA GLY A 78 2.32 -9.55 3.55
C GLY A 78 1.96 -10.08 4.94
N ASP A 79 2.63 -11.15 5.35
CA ASP A 79 2.30 -11.89 6.57
C ASP A 79 2.57 -11.07 7.83
N ASN A 80 3.73 -10.43 7.88
CA ASN A 80 4.07 -9.55 8.98
C ASN A 80 3.09 -8.37 9.08
N LEU A 81 2.60 -7.84 7.95
CA LEU A 81 1.60 -6.77 7.96
C LEU A 81 0.23 -7.24 8.45
N ILE A 82 -0.17 -8.47 8.11
CA ILE A 82 -1.40 -9.09 8.67
C ILE A 82 -1.24 -9.26 10.18
N GLN A 83 -0.14 -9.86 10.64
CA GLN A 83 0.13 -10.08 12.06
C GLN A 83 0.16 -8.77 12.86
N GLN A 84 0.79 -7.72 12.32
CA GLN A 84 0.79 -6.39 12.92
C GLN A 84 -0.64 -5.82 12.99
N SER A 85 -1.44 -6.02 11.94
CA SER A 85 -2.82 -5.55 11.92
C SER A 85 -3.71 -6.27 12.92
N VAL A 86 -3.52 -7.59 13.11
CA VAL A 86 -4.15 -8.35 14.20
C VAL A 86 -3.72 -7.83 15.56
N SER A 87 -2.43 -7.53 15.74
CA SER A 87 -1.89 -6.99 17.00
C SER A 87 -2.51 -5.64 17.38
N LEU A 88 -2.80 -4.79 16.38
CA LEU A 88 -3.46 -3.49 16.60
C LEU A 88 -4.87 -3.62 17.19
N LEU A 89 -5.57 -4.73 16.96
CA LEU A 89 -6.92 -4.97 17.52
C LEU A 89 -6.91 -5.10 19.06
N ASN A 90 -5.75 -5.45 19.63
CA ASN A 90 -5.58 -5.63 21.08
C ASN A 90 -5.14 -4.35 21.81
N VAL A 91 -4.85 -3.26 21.08
CA VAL A 91 -4.43 -1.99 21.66
C VAL A 91 -5.61 -1.29 22.32
N LYS A 92 -5.38 -0.53 23.40
CA LYS A 92 -6.44 0.15 24.15
C LYS A 92 -7.16 1.24 23.35
N ASP A 93 -6.43 1.94 22.48
CA ASP A 93 -6.96 3.07 21.71
C ASP A 93 -7.86 2.57 20.57
N PRO A 94 -9.14 2.99 20.52
CA PRO A 94 -10.06 2.63 19.44
C PRO A 94 -9.55 3.00 18.05
N LEU A 95 -8.75 4.06 17.90
CA LEU A 95 -8.20 4.46 16.60
C LEU A 95 -7.27 3.40 16.02
N PHE A 96 -6.41 2.81 16.84
CA PHE A 96 -5.53 1.73 16.40
C PHE A 96 -6.32 0.45 16.09
N LYS A 97 -7.34 0.13 16.88
CA LYS A 97 -8.22 -1.01 16.60
C LYS A 97 -8.91 -0.85 15.24
N ARG A 98 -9.50 0.32 14.96
CA ARG A 98 -10.10 0.66 13.66
C ARG A 98 -9.11 0.52 12.52
N MET A 99 -7.90 1.04 12.69
CA MET A 99 -6.85 0.93 11.68
C MET A 99 -6.47 -0.53 11.40
N GLY A 100 -6.32 -1.34 12.45
CA GLY A 100 -6.06 -2.77 12.33
C GLY A 100 -7.16 -3.49 11.55
N ALA A 101 -8.42 -3.30 11.95
CA ALA A 101 -9.56 -3.93 11.30
C ALA A 101 -9.70 -3.51 9.83
N SER A 102 -9.56 -2.21 9.55
CA SER A 102 -9.58 -1.67 8.18
C SER A 102 -8.49 -2.28 7.30
N ARG A 103 -7.27 -2.46 7.83
CA ARG A 103 -6.17 -3.13 7.10
C ARG A 103 -6.48 -4.60 6.83
N LEU A 104 -6.98 -5.34 7.83
CA LEU A 104 -7.35 -6.74 7.65
C LEU A 104 -8.44 -6.90 6.58
N ALA A 105 -9.44 -6.01 6.57
CA ALA A 105 -10.46 -5.99 5.52
C ALA A 105 -9.85 -5.80 4.12
N ARG A 106 -8.80 -4.97 4.01
CA ARG A 106 -8.08 -4.73 2.74
C ARG A 106 -7.15 -5.87 2.34
N PHE A 107 -6.59 -6.60 3.30
CA PHE A 107 -5.76 -7.78 3.02
C PHE A 107 -6.57 -9.01 2.64
N ALA A 108 -7.86 -9.07 2.99
CA ALA A 108 -8.79 -10.16 2.65
C ALA A 108 -9.21 -10.18 1.15
N THR A 109 -8.24 -10.14 0.23
CA THR A 109 -8.44 -10.03 -1.22
C THR A 109 -8.99 -11.32 -1.83
N ASP A 110 -8.48 -12.45 -1.40
CA ASP A 110 -8.79 -13.80 -1.88
C ASP A 110 -8.89 -14.77 -0.70
N ASP A 111 -9.25 -16.02 -0.97
CA ASP A 111 -9.52 -17.00 0.08
C ASP A 111 -8.23 -17.43 0.82
N GLU A 112 -7.09 -17.47 0.14
CA GLU A 112 -5.79 -17.77 0.77
C GLU A 112 -5.43 -16.69 1.81
N GLN A 113 -5.55 -15.41 1.43
CA GLN A 113 -5.29 -14.31 2.35
C GLN A 113 -6.31 -14.25 3.50
N ARG A 114 -7.59 -14.58 3.25
CA ARG A 114 -8.61 -14.68 4.32
C ARG A 114 -8.26 -15.76 5.32
N MET A 115 -7.83 -16.93 4.86
CA MET A 115 -7.43 -18.02 5.73
C MET A 115 -6.16 -17.70 6.49
N LYS A 116 -5.20 -17.01 5.88
CA LYS A 116 -4.03 -16.49 6.61
C LYS A 116 -4.40 -15.53 7.75
N ILE A 117 -5.38 -14.64 7.54
CA ILE A 117 -5.90 -13.78 8.62
C ILE A 117 -6.52 -14.63 9.74
N VAL A 118 -7.27 -15.68 9.39
CA VAL A 118 -7.89 -16.61 10.35
C VAL A 118 -6.83 -17.37 11.15
N GLU A 119 -5.81 -17.92 10.50
CA GLU A 119 -4.69 -18.65 11.11
C GLU A 119 -3.91 -17.78 12.10
N MET A 120 -3.76 -16.49 11.82
CA MET A 120 -3.14 -15.51 12.73
C MET A 120 -4.07 -15.08 13.88
N GLY A 121 -5.25 -15.69 14.03
CA GLY A 121 -6.21 -15.37 15.08
C GLY A 121 -7.03 -14.10 14.82
N GLY A 122 -7.00 -13.57 13.59
CA GLY A 122 -7.69 -12.34 13.22
C GLY A 122 -9.20 -12.44 13.39
N ALA A 123 -9.81 -13.58 13.06
CA ALA A 123 -11.25 -13.79 13.23
C ALA A 123 -11.69 -13.58 14.69
N GLN A 124 -11.02 -14.25 15.63
CA GLN A 124 -11.30 -14.10 17.06
C GLN A 124 -11.10 -12.66 17.53
N LYS A 125 -9.98 -12.02 17.16
CA LYS A 125 -9.66 -10.66 17.60
C LYS A 125 -10.61 -9.60 17.03
N ILE A 126 -11.11 -9.78 15.81
CA ILE A 126 -12.11 -8.87 15.23
C ILE A 126 -13.46 -9.02 15.96
N VAL A 127 -13.87 -10.24 16.31
CA VAL A 127 -15.11 -10.47 17.05
C VAL A 127 -15.03 -9.91 18.47
N GLU A 128 -13.91 -10.12 19.17
CA GLU A 128 -13.64 -9.49 20.47
C GLU A 128 -13.69 -7.96 20.38
N MET A 129 -13.05 -7.37 19.35
CA MET A 129 -13.10 -5.93 19.10
C MET A 129 -14.53 -5.43 18.89
N LEU A 130 -15.38 -6.16 18.16
CA LEU A 130 -16.78 -5.79 17.95
C LEU A 130 -17.56 -5.79 19.27
N GLY A 131 -17.36 -6.81 20.11
CA GLY A 131 -18.01 -6.91 21.41
C GLY A 131 -17.59 -5.80 22.39
N ASP A 132 -16.31 -5.39 22.33
CA ASP A 132 -15.75 -4.35 23.20
C ASP A 132 -16.02 -2.92 22.70
N ALA A 133 -16.53 -2.75 21.48
CA ALA A 133 -16.64 -1.46 20.82
C ALA A 133 -17.69 -0.55 21.50
N LYS A 134 -17.25 0.62 21.95
CA LYS A 134 -18.10 1.63 22.61
C LYS A 134 -18.72 2.63 21.66
N ASP A 135 -18.19 2.74 20.45
CA ASP A 135 -18.57 3.73 19.44
C ASP A 135 -18.84 3.09 18.08
N ASP A 136 -19.65 3.78 17.28
CA ASP A 136 -20.11 3.30 15.98
C ASP A 136 -19.01 3.16 14.94
N ALA A 137 -18.02 4.06 14.94
CA ALA A 137 -16.91 3.98 13.99
C ALA A 137 -16.08 2.70 14.22
N THR A 138 -15.85 2.31 15.48
CA THR A 138 -15.19 1.05 15.83
C THR A 138 -16.03 -0.17 15.43
N ARG A 139 -17.34 -0.14 15.72
CA ARG A 139 -18.27 -1.21 15.32
C ARG A 139 -18.28 -1.42 13.82
N LYS A 140 -18.35 -0.32 13.06
CA LYS A 140 -18.37 -0.33 11.59
C LYS A 140 -17.13 -0.96 10.99
N GLU A 141 -15.93 -0.57 11.44
CA GLU A 141 -14.69 -1.15 10.93
C GLU A 141 -14.57 -2.64 11.27
N ALA A 142 -15.00 -3.05 12.47
CA ALA A 142 -15.04 -4.47 12.82
C ALA A 142 -16.02 -5.25 11.93
N LEU A 143 -17.25 -4.75 11.73
CA LEU A 143 -18.24 -5.37 10.85
C LEU A 143 -17.76 -5.46 9.41
N ASN A 144 -17.10 -4.42 8.88
CA ASN A 144 -16.50 -4.44 7.54
C ASN A 144 -15.42 -5.51 7.41
N ALA A 145 -14.57 -5.69 8.43
CA ALA A 145 -13.57 -6.75 8.44
C ALA A 145 -14.22 -8.15 8.49
N ILE A 146 -15.28 -8.34 9.29
CA ILE A 146 -16.05 -9.59 9.30
C ILE A 146 -16.68 -9.85 7.92
N ILE A 147 -17.26 -8.83 7.27
CA ILE A 147 -17.84 -8.96 5.91
C ILE A 147 -16.77 -9.41 4.92
N ALA A 148 -15.57 -8.83 4.99
CA ALA A 148 -14.48 -9.18 4.09
C ALA A 148 -14.05 -10.64 4.26
N LEU A 149 -13.92 -11.11 5.51
CA LEU A 149 -13.59 -12.50 5.82
C LEU A 149 -14.72 -13.47 5.43
N ALA A 150 -15.98 -13.10 5.66
CA ALA A 150 -17.15 -13.94 5.41
C ALA A 150 -17.43 -14.25 3.93
N ARG A 151 -16.60 -13.74 3.02
CA ARG A 151 -16.63 -14.07 1.60
C ARG A 151 -16.01 -15.45 1.29
N ALA A 152 -15.26 -16.06 2.22
CA ALA A 152 -14.77 -17.44 2.16
C ALA A 152 -15.55 -18.33 3.14
N ASP A 153 -16.09 -19.47 2.71
CA ASP A 153 -16.91 -20.34 3.57
C ASP A 153 -16.15 -20.84 4.81
N GLU A 154 -14.90 -21.29 4.62
CA GLU A 154 -14.02 -21.76 5.70
C GLU A 154 -13.81 -20.67 6.78
N ALA A 155 -13.63 -19.42 6.36
CA ALA A 155 -13.49 -18.29 7.28
C ALA A 155 -14.80 -17.98 8.02
N VAL A 156 -15.97 -18.24 7.43
CA VAL A 156 -17.26 -18.12 8.12
C VAL A 156 -17.34 -19.15 9.26
N GLY A 157 -16.84 -20.38 9.06
CA GLY A 157 -16.76 -21.39 10.13
C GLY A 157 -15.90 -20.94 11.31
N ALA A 158 -14.75 -20.32 11.03
CA ALA A 158 -13.89 -19.74 12.07
C ALA A 158 -14.55 -18.56 12.80
N LEU A 159 -15.23 -17.67 12.07
CA LEU A 159 -16.00 -16.56 12.66
C LEU A 159 -17.16 -17.06 13.53
N HIS A 160 -17.85 -18.10 13.08
CA HIS A 160 -18.93 -18.73 13.86
C HIS A 160 -18.39 -19.30 15.17
N SER A 161 -17.27 -20.02 15.11
CA SER A 161 -16.57 -20.56 16.29
C SER A 161 -16.08 -19.48 17.24
N ALA A 162 -15.69 -18.32 16.72
CA ALA A 162 -15.32 -17.14 17.51
C ALA A 162 -16.53 -16.42 18.16
N GLY A 163 -17.76 -16.86 17.91
CA GLY A 163 -18.96 -16.24 18.47
C GLY A 163 -19.47 -15.01 17.70
N ALA A 164 -19.10 -14.87 16.42
CA ALA A 164 -19.48 -13.70 15.61
C ALA A 164 -21.00 -13.45 15.59
N VAL A 165 -21.82 -14.49 15.49
CA VAL A 165 -23.29 -14.36 15.45
C VAL A 165 -23.81 -13.68 16.73
N SER A 166 -23.37 -14.13 17.90
CA SER A 166 -23.75 -13.54 19.18
C SER A 166 -23.28 -12.10 19.31
N ALA A 167 -22.04 -11.81 18.90
CA ALA A 167 -21.51 -10.45 18.94
C ALA A 167 -22.26 -9.48 18.01
N ILE A 168 -22.60 -9.92 16.80
CA ILE A 168 -23.36 -9.12 15.81
C ILE A 168 -24.77 -8.84 16.33
N MET A 169 -25.43 -9.83 16.94
CA MET A 169 -26.77 -9.65 17.53
C MET A 169 -26.75 -8.73 18.75
N ALA A 170 -25.70 -8.80 19.57
CA ALA A 170 -25.52 -7.93 20.74
C ALA A 170 -25.11 -6.50 20.37
N THR A 171 -24.71 -6.25 19.12
CA THR A 171 -24.31 -4.93 18.65
C THR A 171 -25.53 -3.98 18.67
N PRO A 172 -25.49 -2.88 19.45
CA PRO A 172 -26.61 -1.94 19.54
C PRO A 172 -26.99 -1.34 18.18
N GLU A 173 -28.25 -0.97 18.03
CA GLU A 173 -28.68 -0.20 16.87
C GLU A 173 -28.03 1.19 16.89
N SER A 174 -27.50 1.60 15.74
CA SER A 174 -26.97 2.95 15.56
C SER A 174 -28.07 3.87 15.03
N THR A 175 -28.29 4.98 15.71
CA THR A 175 -29.17 6.05 15.25
C THR A 175 -28.51 6.97 14.23
N GLU A 176 -27.18 6.94 14.13
CA GLU A 176 -26.37 7.86 13.33
C GLU A 176 -25.83 7.19 12.04
N ASP A 177 -25.58 5.88 12.08
CA ASP A 177 -24.98 5.14 10.97
C ASP A 177 -25.82 3.93 10.57
N ALA A 178 -26.71 4.15 9.59
CA ALA A 178 -27.55 3.12 9.00
C ALA A 178 -26.75 1.99 8.31
N GLU A 179 -25.45 2.21 8.00
CA GLU A 179 -24.62 1.16 7.40
C GLU A 179 -24.32 0.04 8.39
N ILE A 180 -24.29 0.32 9.71
CA ILE A 180 -24.10 -0.69 10.75
C ILE A 180 -25.20 -1.75 10.67
N GLU A 181 -26.46 -1.32 10.60
CA GLU A 181 -27.60 -2.25 10.48
C GLU A 181 -27.60 -3.01 9.16
N ASN A 182 -27.20 -2.34 8.07
CA ASN A 182 -27.03 -3.00 6.79
C ASN A 182 -25.94 -4.10 6.85
N CYS A 183 -24.83 -3.83 7.52
CA CYS A 183 -23.75 -4.78 7.72
C CYS A 183 -24.19 -5.97 8.58
N LYS A 184 -24.85 -5.71 9.71
CA LYS A 184 -25.42 -6.75 10.59
C LYS A 184 -26.35 -7.68 9.82
N ARG A 185 -27.31 -7.11 9.08
CA ARG A 185 -28.26 -7.90 8.27
C ARG A 185 -27.57 -8.75 7.20
N LYS A 186 -26.59 -8.19 6.47
CA LYS A 186 -25.81 -8.93 5.46
C LYS A 186 -25.07 -10.12 6.08
N LEU A 187 -24.41 -9.90 7.22
CA LEU A 187 -23.67 -10.94 7.92
C LEU A 187 -24.59 -12.03 8.46
N LEU A 188 -25.66 -11.67 9.15
CA LEU A 188 -26.61 -12.65 9.69
C LEU A 188 -27.25 -13.50 8.58
N LYS A 189 -27.54 -12.90 7.42
CA LYS A 189 -27.97 -13.65 6.24
C LYS A 189 -26.87 -14.63 5.80
N ARG A 190 -25.63 -14.16 5.67
CA ARG A 190 -24.49 -14.98 5.24
C ARG A 190 -24.22 -16.19 6.15
N PHE A 191 -24.26 -16.01 7.47
CA PHE A 191 -24.12 -17.12 8.42
C PHE A 191 -25.27 -18.14 8.29
N ARG A 192 -26.50 -17.65 8.07
CA ARG A 192 -27.66 -18.52 7.88
C ARG A 192 -27.56 -19.34 6.59
N ASP A 193 -27.20 -18.70 5.49
CA ASP A 193 -27.07 -19.36 4.19
C ASP A 193 -26.02 -20.49 4.22
N MET A 194 -24.94 -20.31 5.00
CA MET A 194 -23.89 -21.32 5.18
C MET A 194 -24.39 -22.54 6.00
N ASN A 195 -25.11 -22.32 7.10
CA ASN A 195 -25.70 -23.41 7.90
C ASN A 195 -26.68 -24.30 7.09
N TYR A 196 -27.44 -23.71 6.15
CA TYR A 196 -28.33 -24.48 5.27
C TYR A 196 -27.57 -25.29 4.21
N GLY A 197 -26.40 -24.81 3.76
CA GLY A 197 -25.54 -25.54 2.84
C GLY A 197 -24.93 -26.80 3.47
N GLU A 198 -24.45 -26.69 4.71
CA GLU A 198 -23.87 -27.82 5.46
C GLU A 198 -24.91 -28.89 5.83
N SER A 199 -26.15 -28.50 6.09
CA SER A 199 -27.24 -29.44 6.44
C SER A 199 -27.88 -30.14 5.23
N SER A 200 -27.51 -29.76 4.00
CA SER A 200 -28.03 -30.32 2.76
C SER A 200 -27.06 -31.23 2.01
N SER A 201 -25.86 -31.47 2.57
CA SER A 201 -24.80 -32.34 2.02
C SER A 201 -24.60 -33.58 2.89
#